data_AF-A0A183PR38-F1
#
_entry.id   AF-A0A183PR38-F1
#
_cell.length_a   1.000
_cell.length_b   1.000
_cell.length_c   1.000
_cell.angle_alpha   90.00
_cell.angle_beta   90.00
_cell.angle_gamma   90.00
#
_symmetry.space_group_name_H-M   'P 1'
#
loop_
_entity.id
_entity.type
_entity.pdbx_description
1 polymer ?
#
loop_
_entity_poly.entity_id
_entity_poly.type
_entity_poly.pdbx_seq_one_letter_code
_entity_poly.pdbx_strand_id
1 'polypeptide(L)' 'MMLMNIASSGKFSSDRTIREYARDIWGVEPSTIKLPPPFEPAIEKK' A
#
# COMPACT_ATOMS: atom_id res chain seq x y z
N MET A 1 27.09 4.09 10.13
CA MET A 1 26.80 3.06 9.11
C MET A 1 25.38 2.48 9.22
N MET A 2 24.90 2.07 10.41
CA MET A 2 23.54 1.50 10.59
C MET A 2 22.40 2.40 10.07
N LEU A 3 22.43 3.71 10.35
CA LEU A 3 21.41 4.65 9.90
C LEU A 3 21.23 4.68 8.38
N MET A 4 22.32 4.59 7.61
CA MET A 4 22.26 4.61 6.15
C MET A 4 21.59 3.34 5.59
N ASN A 5 21.77 2.20 6.25
CA ASN A 5 21.10 0.96 5.88
C ASN A 5 19.59 1.06 6.11
N ILE A 6 19.18 1.59 7.28
CA ILE A 6 17.76 1.78 7.61
C ILE A 6 17.12 2.77 6.61
N ALA A 7 17.76 3.91 6.37
CA ALA A 7 17.27 4.94 5.45
C ALA A 7 17.13 4.42 4.00
N SER A 8 17.97 3.47 3.59
CA SER A 8 17.94 2.90 2.23
C SER A 8 17.10 1.61 2.10
N SER A 9 16.53 1.12 3.19
CA SER A 9 15.83 -0.18 3.21
C SER A 9 14.48 -0.21 2.47
N GLY A 10 13.90 0.95 2.17
CA GLY A 10 12.55 1.08 1.62
C GLY A 10 12.33 0.32 0.30
N LYS A 11 13.38 0.14 -0.52
CA LYS A 11 13.32 -0.65 -1.75
C LYS A 11 12.90 -2.10 -1.47
N PHE A 12 13.24 -2.65 -0.31
CA PHE A 12 12.99 -4.05 0.04
C PHE A 12 11.62 -4.29 0.69
N SER A 13 10.75 -3.27 0.80
CA SER A 13 9.39 -3.46 1.33
C SER A 13 8.54 -4.34 0.41
N SER A 14 7.75 -5.22 1.02
CA SER A 14 6.70 -6.00 0.34
C SER A 14 5.63 -5.11 -0.31
N ASP A 15 5.36 -3.92 0.22
CA ASP A 15 4.41 -2.98 -0.39
C ASP A 15 4.80 -2.61 -1.83
N ARG A 16 6.10 -2.49 -2.08
CA ARG A 16 6.63 -2.23 -3.42
C ARG A 16 6.45 -3.44 -4.34
N THR A 17 6.70 -4.66 -3.83
CA THR A 17 6.43 -5.90 -4.58
C THR A 17 4.95 -6.06 -4.93
N ILE A 18 4.04 -5.90 -3.96
CA ILE A 18 2.58 -6.01 -4.20
C ILE A 18 2.11 -4.98 -5.21
N ARG A 19 2.67 -3.77 -5.20
CA ARG A 19 2.36 -2.72 -6.18
C ARG A 19 2.76 -3.11 -7.61
N GLU A 20 3.92 -3.73 -7.79
CA GLU A 20 4.40 -4.23 -9.08
C GLU A 20 3.50 -5.37 -9.58
N TYR A 21 3.16 -6.33 -8.72
CA TYR A 21 2.21 -7.40 -9.05
C TYR A 21 0.84 -6.85 -9.45
N ALA A 22 0.31 -5.90 -8.68
CA ALA A 22 -0.98 -5.28 -8.95
C ALA A 22 -1.03 -4.64 -10.35
N ARG A 23 0.01 -3.89 -10.71
CA ARG A 23 0.09 -3.17 -11.99
C ARG A 23 0.40 -4.08 -13.17
N ASP A 24 1.46 -4.88 -13.05
CA ASP A 24 2.09 -5.54 -14.20
C ASP A 24 1.51 -6.94 -14.46
N ILE A 25 0.87 -7.56 -13.46
CA ILE A 25 0.32 -8.92 -13.55
C ILE A 25 -1.20 -8.92 -13.41
N TRP A 26 -1.73 -8.30 -12.35
CA TRP A 26 -3.16 -8.36 -12.03
C TRP A 26 -3.99 -7.30 -12.76
N GLY A 27 -3.36 -6.24 -13.27
CA GLY A 27 -4.04 -5.14 -13.96
C GLY A 27 -4.98 -4.34 -13.07
N VAL A 28 -4.69 -4.24 -11.77
CA VAL A 28 -5.49 -3.47 -10.79
C VAL A 28 -4.70 -2.28 -10.26
N GLU A 29 -5.40 -1.15 -10.05
CA GLU A 29 -4.76 0.03 -9.45
C GLU A 29 -4.70 -0.09 -7.92
N PRO A 30 -3.50 0.02 -7.32
CA PRO A 30 -3.32 -0.01 -5.87
C PRO A 30 -3.92 1.25 -5.23
N SER A 31 -4.70 1.07 -4.16
CA SER A 31 -5.37 2.14 -3.45
C SER A 31 -4.87 2.26 -2.00
N THR A 32 -4.71 3.49 -1.52
CA THR A 32 -4.39 3.80 -0.12
C THR A 32 -5.60 4.37 0.64
N ILE A 33 -6.81 4.09 0.16
CA ILE A 33 -8.05 4.57 0.80
C ILE A 33 -8.13 3.97 2.21
N LYS A 34 -8.28 4.86 3.20
CA LYS A 34 -8.62 4.45 4.55
C LYS A 34 -10.08 4.07 4.58
N LEU A 35 -10.35 2.81 4.87
CA LEU A 35 -11.70 2.34 5.13
C LEU A 35 -12.27 3.07 6.35
N PRO A 36 -13.59 3.34 6.40
CA PRO A 36 -14.22 3.91 7.57
C PRO A 36 -14.03 2.99 8.79
N PRO A 37 -14.02 3.55 10.01
CA PRO A 37 -13.96 2.74 11.22
C PRO A 37 -15.14 1.74 11.29
N PRO A 38 -14.95 0.52 11.82
CA PRO A 38 -15.98 -0.53 11.82
C PRO A 38 -17.30 -0.18 12.53
N PHE A 39 -17.29 0.85 13.38
CA PHE A 39 -18.46 1.30 14.14
C PHE A 39 -19.30 2.37 13.41
N GLU A 40 -18.79 2.95 12.32
CA GLU A 40 -19.55 3.87 11.49
C GLU A 40 -20.23 3.07 10.37
N PRO A 41 -21.54 3.28 10.12
CA PRO A 41 -22.19 2.64 8.97
C PRO A 41 -21.49 3.10 7.69
N ALA A 42 -21.22 2.17 6.77
CA ALA A 42 -20.60 2.47 5.49
C ALA A 42 -21.48 3.47 4.72
N ILE A 43 -21.13 4.76 4.78
CA ILE A 43 -21.78 5.77 3.96
C ILE A 43 -21.25 5.56 2.55
N GLU A 44 -22.09 4.98 1.69
CA GLU A 44 -21.83 4.84 0.27
C GLU A 44 -21.66 6.25 -0.33
N LYS A 45 -20.40 6.69 -0.50
CA LYS A 45 -20.11 7.93 -1.21
C LYS A 45 -20.27 7.63 -2.70
N LYS A 46 -21.45 7.98 -3.21
CA LYS A 46 -21.82 7.98 -4.63
C LYS A 46 -20.92 8.89 -5.46
#